data_AF-A0A940CMR6-F1
#
_entry.id   AF-A0A940CMR6-F1
#
_cell.length_a   1.000
_cell.length_b   1.000
_cell.length_c   1.000
_cell.angle_alpha   90.00
_cell.angle_beta   90.00
_cell.angle_gamma   90.00
#
_symmetry.space_group_name_H-M   'P 1'
#
loop_
_entity.id
_entity.type
_entity.pdbx_description
1 polymer ?
#
loop_
_entity_poly.entity_id
_entity_poly.type
_entity_poly.pdbx_seq_one_letter_code
_entity_poly.pdbx_strand_id
1 'polypeptide(L)' 'MIRKLGLLLCWLGIHQYKVIDISFGFAAGDSVRTIKCKICGIKKIKKE' A
#
# COMPACT_ATOMS: atom_id res chain seq x y z
N MET A 1 -15.30 17.52 9.19
CA MET A 1 -14.22 17.26 10.16
C MET A 1 -13.73 15.79 10.09
N ILE A 2 -13.44 15.25 8.88
CA ILE A 2 -13.28 13.78 8.66
C ILE A 2 -11.82 13.28 8.64
N ARG A 3 -10.81 14.17 8.61
CA ARG A 3 -9.40 13.76 8.45
C ARG A 3 -8.79 13.01 9.67
N LYS A 4 -9.35 13.17 10.88
CA LYS A 4 -8.78 12.57 12.11
C LYS A 4 -9.02 11.07 12.23
N LEU A 5 -10.18 10.58 11.80
CA LEU A 5 -10.54 9.15 11.87
C LEU A 5 -9.57 8.28 11.06
N GLY A 6 -9.24 8.69 9.84
CA GLY A 6 -8.29 7.97 9.00
C GLY A 6 -6.91 7.82 9.66
N LEU A 7 -6.41 8.87 10.30
CA LEU A 7 -5.14 8.85 11.05
C LEU A 7 -5.18 7.93 12.27
N LEU A 8 -6.29 7.91 13.00
CA LEU A 8 -6.51 7.02 14.15
C LEU A 8 -6.48 5.54 13.74
N LEU A 9 -7.23 5.16 12.69
CA LEU A 9 -7.20 3.78 12.18
C LEU A 9 -5.81 3.38 11.69
N CYS A 10 -5.09 4.32 11.07
CA CYS A 10 -3.73 4.11 10.62
C CYS A 10 -2.75 3.88 11.79
N TRP A 11 -2.96 4.55 12.93
CA TRP A 11 -2.20 4.32 14.16
C TRP A 11 -2.53 2.96 14.78
N LEU A 12 -3.81 2.55 14.73
CA LEU A 12 -4.29 1.24 15.20
C LEU A 12 -3.85 0.06 14.30
N GLY A 13 -3.07 0.30 13.25
CA GLY A 13 -2.57 -0.74 12.33
C GLY A 13 -3.49 -1.05 11.14
N ILE A 14 -4.64 -0.39 11.05
CA ILE A 14 -5.55 -0.50 9.89
C ILE A 14 -5.11 0.53 8.85
N HIS A 15 -4.30 0.07 7.91
CA HIS A 15 -3.77 0.89 6.84
C HIS A 15 -4.59 0.74 5.55
N GLN A 16 -5.06 1.85 4.99
CA GLN A 16 -5.59 1.87 3.62
C GLN A 16 -4.42 1.91 2.63
N TYR A 17 -4.10 0.75 2.06
CA TYR A 17 -3.09 0.61 1.02
C TYR A 17 -3.69 0.91 -0.36
N LYS A 18 -2.94 1.64 -1.18
CA LYS A 18 -3.21 1.88 -2.60
C LYS A 18 -2.02 1.39 -3.41
N VAL A 19 -2.26 0.70 -4.53
CA VAL A 19 -1.20 0.31 -5.46
C VAL A 19 -0.61 1.57 -6.07
N ILE A 20 0.72 1.72 -6.00
CA ILE A 20 1.45 2.86 -6.56
C ILE A 20 2.32 2.48 -7.75
N ASP A 21 2.80 1.24 -7.78
CA ASP A 21 3.67 0.73 -8.83
C ASP A 21 3.39 -0.75 -9.04
N ILE A 22 3.37 -1.17 -10.29
CA ILE A 22 3.26 -2.58 -10.68
C ILE A 22 4.41 -2.81 -11.65
N SER A 23 5.45 -3.47 -11.16
CA SER A 23 6.57 -3.88 -11.97
C SER A 23 6.32 -5.31 -12.45
N PHE A 24 6.22 -5.48 -13.76
CA PHE A 24 6.08 -6.79 -14.40
C PHE A 24 7.47 -7.29 -14.76
N GLY A 25 7.90 -8.37 -14.12
CA GLY A 25 9.14 -9.05 -14.43
C GLY A 25 9.05 -9.78 -15.76
N PHE A 26 10.22 -10.00 -16.37
CA PHE A 26 10.37 -10.68 -17.67
C PHE A 26 10.03 -12.19 -17.62
N ALA A 27 9.73 -12.73 -16.44
CA ALA A 27 9.33 -14.12 -16.23
C ALA A 27 7.81 -14.22 -16.02
N ALA A 28 7.18 -15.25 -16.62
CA ALA A 28 5.75 -15.49 -16.49
C ALA A 28 5.37 -15.73 -15.01
N GLY A 29 4.70 -14.74 -14.42
CA GLY A 29 4.20 -14.79 -13.04
C GLY A 29 4.88 -13.82 -12.06
N ASP A 30 6.06 -13.29 -12.38
CA ASP A 30 6.79 -12.41 -11.45
C ASP A 30 6.27 -10.97 -11.57
N SER A 31 5.14 -10.69 -10.89
CA SER A 31 4.63 -9.32 -10.78
C SER A 31 4.87 -8.78 -9.38
N VAL A 32 5.64 -7.69 -9.31
CA VAL A 32 5.97 -7.01 -8.06
C VAL A 32 5.05 -5.81 -7.94
N ARG A 33 4.08 -5.90 -7.02
CA ARG A 33 3.14 -4.84 -6.71
C ARG A 33 3.64 -4.05 -5.51
N THR A 34 4.01 -2.79 -5.73
CA THR A 34 4.28 -1.86 -4.63
C THR A 34 2.99 -1.17 -4.21
N ILE A 35 2.61 -1.37 -2.96
CA ILE A 35 1.47 -0.71 -2.34
C ILE A 35 1.95 0.33 -1.33
N LYS A 36 1.27 1.47 -1.26
CA LYS A 36 1.56 2.55 -0.31
C LYS A 36 0.32 2.89 0.49
N CYS A 37 0.46 3.04 1.80
CA CYS A 37 -0.63 3.55 2.62
C CYS A 37 -0.89 5.02 2.27
N LYS A 38 -2.15 5.35 1.96
CA LYS A 38 -2.55 6.72 1.61
C LYS A 38 -2.47 7.69 2.80
N ILE A 39 -2.44 7.15 4.02
CA ILE A 39 -2.58 7.93 5.26
C ILE A 39 -1.21 8.15 5.94
N CYS A 40 -0.45 7.10 6.25
CA CYS A 40 0.88 7.21 6.87
C CYS A 40 2.04 7.18 5.86
N GLY A 41 1.78 6.82 4.60
CA GLY A 41 2.83 6.75 3.58
C GLY A 41 3.72 5.50 3.60
N ILE A 42 3.48 4.55 4.52
CA ILE A 42 4.21 3.26 4.57
C ILE A 42 4.10 2.56 3.21
N LYS A 43 5.26 2.15 2.67
CA LYS A 43 5.34 1.36 1.43
C LYS A 43 5.52 -0.11 1.79
N LYS A 44 4.79 -1.00 1.12
CA LYS A 44 4.99 -2.44 1.16
C LYS A 44 5.11 -2.96 -0.26
N ILE A 45 6.00 -3.93 -0.45
CA ILE A 45 6.19 -4.61 -1.73
C ILE A 45 5.56 -5.99 -1.58
N LYS A 46 4.60 -6.32 -2.43
CA LYS A 46 4.04 -7.66 -2.57
C LYS A 46 4.57 -8.27 -3.87
N LYS A 47 5.14 -9.47 -3.78
CA LYS A 47 5.43 -10.32 -4.93
C LYS A 47 4.26 -11.30 -5.04
N GLU A 48 3.69 -11.42 -6.23
CA GLU A 48 2.74 -12.49 -6.55
C GLU A 48 3.46 -13.72 -7.11
#